data_AF-A0A0X8H184-F1
#
_entry.id   AF-A0A0X8H184-F1
#
_cell.length_a   1.000
_cell.length_b   1.000
_cell.length_c   1.000
_cell.angle_alpha   90.00
_cell.angle_beta   90.00
_cell.angle_gamma   90.00
#
_symmetry.space_group_name_H-M   'P 1'
#
loop_
_entity.id
_entity.type
_entity.pdbx_description
1 polymer ?
#
loop_
_entity_poly.entity_id
_entity_poly.type
_entity_poly.pdbx_seq_one_letter_code
_entity_poly.pdbx_strand_id
1 'polypeptide(L)'
;MALDETKLFDSNDDAEYSNEAMRELARELKSLALIDTGVCSTFNGWAGTVTATKDHTGMVSLQGMLNAGTTTVNTVMCNVPNAYRPKENITVIARSYRASGDEVQPIRLSTDGNIAIATRTAGENVQINIQYRV
;
A
#
# COMPACT_ATOMS: atom_id res chain seq x y z
N MET A 1 69.41 10.77 18.48
CA MET A 1 68.67 10.07 17.42
C MET A 1 67.72 9.12 18.12
N ALA A 2 66.43 9.49 18.19
CA ALA A 2 65.36 8.60 18.60
C ALA A 2 64.23 8.86 17.61
N LEU A 3 63.94 7.85 16.79
CA LEU A 3 62.80 7.85 15.88
C LEU A 3 61.57 7.53 16.72
N ASP A 4 60.61 8.45 16.74
CA ASP A 4 59.30 8.25 17.34
C ASP A 4 58.48 7.37 16.39
N GLU A 5 58.26 6.14 16.82
CA GLU A 5 57.54 5.13 16.06
C GLU A 5 56.03 5.35 16.17
N THR A 6 55.32 4.90 15.14
CA THR A 6 53.87 4.63 15.13
C THR A 6 52.92 5.83 15.14
N LYS A 7 52.78 6.45 13.96
CA LYS A 7 51.42 6.76 13.49
C LYS A 7 50.71 5.42 13.26
N LEU A 8 50.03 4.92 14.29
CA LEU A 8 49.00 3.91 14.11
C LEU A 8 48.02 4.45 13.08
N PHE A 9 47.94 3.79 11.93
CA PHE A 9 46.82 3.95 11.02
C PHE A 9 45.59 3.47 11.81
N ASP A 10 44.71 4.40 12.17
CA ASP A 10 43.47 4.11 12.86
C ASP A 10 42.59 3.27 11.93
N SER A 11 42.63 1.95 12.10
CA SER A 11 41.80 1.00 11.35
C SER A 11 40.30 1.15 11.66
N ASN A 12 39.93 2.09 12.52
CA ASN A 12 38.55 2.42 12.86
C ASN A 12 37.89 3.32 11.81
N ASP A 13 38.65 4.20 11.13
CA ASP A 13 38.10 5.12 10.13
C ASP A 13 37.59 4.37 8.88
N ASP A 14 38.31 3.31 8.47
CA ASP A 14 37.96 2.49 7.29
C ASP A 14 36.67 1.68 7.49
N ALA A 15 36.41 1.24 8.73
CA ALA A 15 35.21 0.48 9.08
C ALA A 15 33.97 1.39 9.14
N GLU A 16 34.12 2.64 9.55
CA GLU A 16 33.04 3.62 9.62
C GLU A 16 32.62 4.10 8.22
N TYR A 17 33.60 4.38 7.35
CA TYR A 17 33.37 4.71 5.93
C TYR A 17 32.64 3.59 5.17
N SER A 18 33.00 2.34 5.45
CA SER A 18 32.36 1.16 4.85
C SER A 18 30.89 1.00 5.28
N ASN A 19 30.58 1.32 6.54
CA ASN A 19 29.21 1.26 7.06
C ASN A 19 28.32 2.38 6.51
N GLU A 20 28.88 3.56 6.28
CA GLU A 20 28.15 4.69 5.70
C GLU A 20 27.86 4.46 4.21
N ALA A 21 28.84 3.98 3.44
CA ALA A 21 28.66 3.60 2.05
C ALA A 21 27.61 2.48 1.87
N MET A 22 27.58 1.49 2.76
CA MET A 22 26.57 0.42 2.75
C MET A 22 25.16 0.93 3.09
N ARG A 23 25.04 1.96 3.94
CA ARG A 23 23.75 2.62 4.23
C ARG A 23 23.27 3.45 3.04
N GLU A 24 24.18 4.13 2.36
CA GLU A 24 23.90 4.89 1.13
C GLU A 24 23.38 3.94 0.04
N LEU A 25 24.11 2.85 -0.22
CA LEU A 25 23.72 1.81 -1.19
C LEU A 25 22.38 1.15 -0.81
N ALA A 26 22.13 0.90 0.47
CA ALA A 26 20.84 0.38 0.92
C ALA A 26 19.69 1.36 0.69
N ARG A 27 19.91 2.68 0.81
CA ARG A 27 18.90 3.70 0.44
C ARG A 27 18.71 3.79 -1.06
N GLU A 28 19.78 3.73 -1.84
CA GLU A 28 19.71 3.78 -3.31
C GLU A 28 18.99 2.56 -3.88
N LEU A 29 19.35 1.35 -3.44
CA LEU A 29 18.64 0.12 -3.77
C LEU A 29 17.20 0.14 -3.28
N LYS A 30 16.93 0.80 -2.14
CA LYS A 30 15.57 0.99 -1.67
C LYS A 30 14.73 1.87 -2.61
N SER A 31 15.37 2.82 -3.29
CA SER A 31 14.71 3.75 -4.22
C SER A 31 14.55 3.19 -5.63
N LEU A 32 15.43 2.29 -6.06
CA LEU A 32 15.55 1.90 -7.47
C LEU A 32 14.52 0.84 -7.94
N ALA A 33 13.93 0.08 -7.02
CA ALA A 33 13.12 -1.09 -7.41
C ALA A 33 11.98 -1.51 -6.48
N LEU A 34 11.74 -0.82 -5.34
CA LEU A 34 10.72 -1.32 -4.42
C LEU A 34 9.31 -0.92 -4.84
N ILE A 35 8.64 -1.91 -5.41
CA ILE A 35 7.22 -2.14 -5.15
C ILE A 35 7.05 -2.21 -3.62
N ASP A 36 6.60 -1.13 -3.02
CA ASP A 36 6.15 -1.12 -1.63
C ASP A 36 4.75 -1.76 -1.60
N THR A 37 4.52 -2.70 -0.68
CA THR A 37 3.24 -3.41 -0.58
C THR A 37 2.62 -3.26 0.80
N GLY A 38 1.31 -3.02 0.81
CA GLY A 38 0.48 -2.97 2.01
C GLY A 38 -0.76 -3.84 1.84
N VAL A 39 -1.37 -4.27 2.95
CA VAL A 39 -2.63 -5.01 2.92
C VAL A 39 -3.70 -4.20 3.62
N CYS A 40 -4.87 -4.06 2.99
CA CYS A 40 -5.98 -3.34 3.58
C CYS A 40 -6.56 -4.12 4.77
N SER A 41 -6.91 -3.42 5.84
CA SER A 41 -7.65 -4.00 6.96
C SER A 41 -9.13 -4.06 6.62
N THR A 42 -9.82 -5.18 6.83
CA THR A 42 -11.25 -5.32 6.54
C THR A 42 -12.13 -4.96 7.75
N PHE A 43 -13.35 -4.48 7.50
CA PHE A 43 -14.30 -4.02 8.52
C PHE A 43 -15.71 -4.57 8.27
N ASN A 44 -16.61 -4.40 9.24
CA ASN A 44 -18.07 -4.61 9.06
C ASN A 44 -18.46 -5.98 8.50
N GLY A 45 -17.72 -7.02 8.90
CA GLY A 45 -17.95 -8.41 8.48
C GLY A 45 -17.36 -8.77 7.11
N TRP A 46 -16.75 -7.81 6.41
CA TRP A 46 -16.03 -8.10 5.17
C TRP A 46 -14.76 -8.91 5.45
N ALA A 47 -14.48 -9.87 4.58
CA ALA A 47 -13.28 -10.71 4.62
C ALA A 47 -12.58 -10.71 3.26
N GLY A 48 -11.39 -11.29 3.17
CA GLY A 48 -10.60 -11.34 1.94
C GLY A 48 -9.38 -10.42 1.98
N THR A 49 -8.74 -10.26 0.82
CA THR A 49 -7.44 -9.59 0.73
C THR A 49 -7.49 -8.54 -0.37
N VAL A 50 -7.09 -7.33 -0.01
CA VAL A 50 -6.82 -6.24 -0.95
C VAL A 50 -5.41 -5.76 -0.70
N THR A 51 -4.55 -5.96 -1.71
CA THR A 51 -3.16 -5.53 -1.69
C THR A 51 -3.06 -4.15 -2.31
N ALA A 52 -2.35 -3.25 -1.63
CA ALA A 52 -1.91 -1.98 -2.15
C ALA A 52 -0.45 -2.10 -2.60
N THR A 53 -0.18 -1.71 -3.84
CA THR A 53 1.17 -1.69 -4.41
C THR A 53 1.46 -0.26 -4.84
N LYS A 54 2.58 0.31 -4.39
CA LYS A 54 3.03 1.65 -4.78
C LYS A 54 4.34 1.56 -5.55
N ASP A 55 4.39 2.20 -6.71
CA ASP A 55 5.62 2.33 -7.49
C ASP A 55 6.40 3.60 -7.10
N HIS A 56 7.62 3.71 -7.62
CA HIS A 56 8.52 4.84 -7.39
C HIS A 56 7.98 6.18 -7.95
N THR A 57 7.01 6.14 -8.86
CA THR A 57 6.35 7.34 -9.41
C THR A 57 5.19 7.84 -8.53
N GLY A 58 4.86 7.09 -7.48
CA GLY A 58 3.72 7.37 -6.61
C GLY A 58 2.39 6.89 -7.17
N MET A 59 2.39 6.00 -8.18
CA MET A 59 1.17 5.31 -8.60
C MET A 59 0.87 4.19 -7.62
N VAL A 60 -0.37 4.15 -7.13
CA VAL A 60 -0.89 3.08 -6.27
C VAL A 60 -1.86 2.23 -7.07
N SER A 61 -1.67 0.91 -7.03
CA SER A 61 -2.62 -0.09 -7.49
C SER A 61 -3.22 -0.82 -6.29
N LEU A 62 -4.55 -0.79 -6.16
CA LEU A 62 -5.29 -1.60 -5.19
C LEU A 62 -5.94 -2.77 -5.93
N GLN A 63 -5.60 -4.00 -5.54
CA GLN A 63 -6.09 -5.21 -6.19
C GLN A 63 -6.53 -6.24 -5.17
N GLY A 64 -7.69 -6.85 -5.37
CA GLY A 64 -8.16 -7.89 -4.47
C GLY A 64 -9.62 -8.26 -4.64
N MET A 65 -10.07 -9.15 -3.75
CA MET A 65 -11.45 -9.56 -3.62
C MET A 65 -11.85 -9.45 -2.15
N LEU A 66 -12.98 -8.79 -1.90
CA LEU A 66 -13.61 -8.77 -0.59
C LEU A 66 -14.87 -9.62 -0.63
N ASN A 67 -15.01 -10.53 0.32
CA ASN A 67 -16.13 -11.46 0.46
C ASN A 67 -17.11 -10.96 1.54
N ALA A 68 -18.32 -11.50 1.47
CA ALA A 68 -19.55 -10.93 2.03
C ALA A 68 -19.41 -10.29 3.41
N GLY A 69 -19.88 -9.04 3.50
CA GLY A 69 -20.02 -8.29 4.73
C GLY A 69 -21.27 -7.41 4.72
N THR A 70 -21.30 -6.41 5.60
CA THR A 70 -22.42 -5.47 5.66
C THR A 70 -22.44 -4.62 4.41
N THR A 71 -23.58 -4.61 3.72
CA THR A 71 -23.70 -4.05 2.38
C THR A 71 -24.46 -2.72 2.34
N THR A 72 -24.84 -2.19 3.50
CA THR A 72 -25.53 -0.89 3.64
C THR A 72 -24.71 0.23 3.00
N VAL A 73 -25.39 1.21 2.41
CA VAL A 73 -24.74 2.39 1.80
C VAL A 73 -23.82 3.08 2.82
N ASN A 74 -22.67 3.56 2.34
CA ASN A 74 -21.57 4.16 3.11
C ASN A 74 -20.86 3.21 4.11
N THR A 75 -21.14 1.90 4.07
CA THR A 75 -20.39 0.95 4.89
C THR A 75 -18.96 0.82 4.37
N VAL A 76 -17.99 0.97 5.26
CA VAL A 76 -16.57 0.74 4.99
C VAL A 76 -16.31 -0.77 4.88
N MET A 77 -15.77 -1.20 3.75
CA MET A 77 -15.41 -2.60 3.50
C MET A 77 -13.98 -2.88 3.99
N CYS A 78 -13.04 -1.98 3.63
CA CYS A 78 -11.66 -2.04 4.09
C CYS A 78 -11.01 -0.64 4.18
N ASN A 79 -9.88 -0.55 4.88
CA ASN A 79 -9.05 0.66 4.97
C ASN A 79 -7.67 0.41 4.35
N VAL A 80 -7.25 1.34 3.50
CA VAL A 80 -5.94 1.39 2.86
C VAL A 80 -4.90 1.94 3.84
N PRO A 81 -3.72 1.29 3.97
CA PRO A 81 -2.66 1.78 4.87
C PRO A 81 -2.19 3.20 4.52
N ASN A 82 -1.77 3.95 5.55
CA ASN A 82 -1.47 5.39 5.44
C ASN A 82 -0.57 5.77 4.25
N ALA A 83 0.49 5.01 3.98
CA ALA A 83 1.46 5.31 2.91
C ALA A 83 0.89 5.27 1.48
N TYR A 84 -0.31 4.71 1.33
CA TYR A 84 -0.97 4.45 0.05
C TYR A 84 -2.26 5.25 -0.13
N ARG A 85 -2.69 6.06 0.84
CA ARG A 85 -3.98 6.77 0.77
C ARG A 85 -3.98 7.85 -0.31
N PRO A 86 -5.11 8.07 -1.01
CA PRO A 86 -5.19 9.11 -2.03
C PRO A 86 -5.24 10.50 -1.42
N LYS A 87 -4.86 11.50 -2.23
CA LYS A 87 -4.98 12.93 -1.89
C LYS A 87 -6.39 13.48 -2.09
N GLU A 88 -7.22 12.77 -2.85
CA GLU A 88 -8.59 13.18 -3.18
C GLU A 88 -9.54 11.98 -3.08
N ASN A 89 -10.83 12.27 -2.93
CA ASN A 89 -11.85 11.22 -2.94
C ASN A 89 -12.03 10.68 -4.35
N ILE A 90 -11.93 9.36 -4.49
CA ILE A 90 -12.04 8.65 -5.76
C ILE A 90 -13.32 7.81 -5.75
N THR A 91 -14.13 7.91 -6.81
CA THR A 91 -15.28 7.03 -7.02
C THR A 91 -15.03 6.19 -8.25
N VAL A 92 -15.11 4.86 -8.11
CA VAL A 92 -14.90 3.92 -9.22
C VAL A 92 -16.01 2.90 -9.26
N ILE A 93 -16.21 2.30 -10.43
CA ILE A 93 -17.13 1.19 -10.61
C ILE A 93 -16.40 -0.11 -10.30
N ALA A 94 -16.90 -0.85 -9.31
CA ALA A 94 -16.42 -2.18 -8.96
C ALA A 94 -17.39 -3.25 -9.44
N ARG A 95 -16.84 -4.40 -9.85
CA ARG A 95 -17.64 -5.58 -10.15
C ARG A 95 -17.98 -6.30 -8.86
N SER A 96 -19.22 -6.71 -8.75
CA SER A 96 -19.76 -7.49 -7.64
C SER A 96 -20.34 -8.79 -8.15
N TYR A 97 -20.03 -9.88 -7.47
CA TYR A 97 -20.50 -11.21 -7.81
C TYR A 97 -21.59 -11.62 -6.84
N ARG A 98 -22.68 -12.16 -7.37
CA ARG A 98 -23.87 -12.58 -6.61
C ARG A 98 -24.37 -13.90 -7.17
N ALA A 99 -25.05 -14.68 -6.34
CA ALA A 99 -25.77 -15.87 -6.80
C ALA A 99 -26.76 -15.58 -7.95
N SER A 100 -27.34 -14.37 -8.01
CA SER A 100 -28.27 -13.94 -9.06
C SER A 100 -27.60 -13.42 -10.34
N GLY A 101 -26.27 -13.34 -10.37
CA GLY A 101 -25.48 -12.80 -11.48
C GLY A 101 -24.58 -11.62 -11.10
N ASP A 102 -23.66 -11.28 -11.99
CA ASP A 102 -22.71 -10.18 -11.84
C ASP A 102 -23.42 -8.82 -11.90
N GLU A 103 -23.04 -7.91 -11.00
CA GLU A 103 -23.49 -6.51 -10.99
C GLU A 103 -22.26 -5.58 -10.97
N VAL A 104 -22.43 -4.36 -11.45
CA VAL A 104 -21.44 -3.28 -11.28
C VAL A 104 -22.00 -2.23 -10.33
N GLN A 105 -21.23 -1.84 -9.32
CA GLN A 105 -21.65 -0.83 -8.35
C GLN A 105 -20.55 0.21 -8.11
N PRO A 106 -20.89 1.47 -7.84
CA PRO A 106 -19.91 2.45 -7.43
C PRO A 106 -19.40 2.15 -6.00
N ILE A 107 -18.09 2.24 -5.84
CA ILE A 107 -17.41 2.27 -4.55
C ILE A 107 -16.64 3.57 -4.42
N ARG A 108 -16.49 4.05 -3.19
CA ARG A 108 -15.75 5.28 -2.88
C ARG A 108 -14.49 4.94 -2.09
N LEU A 109 -13.36 5.39 -2.58
CA LEU A 109 -12.11 5.46 -1.83
C LEU A 109 -11.94 6.90 -1.33
N SER A 110 -11.89 7.06 -0.01
CA SER A 110 -11.72 8.37 0.64
C SER A 110 -10.25 8.67 0.95
N THR A 111 -9.94 9.94 1.22
CA THR A 111 -8.61 10.41 1.65
C THR A 111 -8.13 9.75 2.95
N ASP A 112 -9.05 9.31 3.80
CA ASP A 112 -8.75 8.55 5.02
C ASP A 112 -8.45 7.06 4.73
N GLY A 113 -8.43 6.66 3.46
CA GLY A 113 -8.14 5.30 3.02
C GLY A 113 -9.34 4.36 3.08
N ASN A 114 -10.53 4.81 3.50
CA ASN A 114 -11.71 3.94 3.55
C ASN A 114 -12.22 3.66 2.14
N ILE A 115 -12.39 2.38 1.82
CA ILE A 115 -13.14 1.91 0.66
C ILE A 115 -14.56 1.54 1.13
N ALA A 116 -15.56 2.24 0.62
CA ALA A 116 -16.95 2.12 1.06
C ALA A 116 -17.94 1.95 -0.10
N ILE A 117 -19.08 1.34 0.20
CA ILE A 117 -20.20 1.15 -0.74
C ILE A 117 -20.91 2.49 -0.98
N ALA A 118 -21.21 2.86 -2.23
CA ALA A 118 -21.71 4.20 -2.52
C ALA A 118 -23.22 4.32 -2.76
N THR A 119 -23.94 3.32 -3.30
CA THR A 119 -25.34 3.57 -3.74
C THR A 119 -26.38 2.47 -3.51
N ARG A 120 -26.07 1.16 -3.41
CA ARG A 120 -27.04 0.08 -3.03
C ARG A 120 -26.42 -1.33 -2.88
N THR A 121 -27.14 -2.23 -2.20
CA THR A 121 -26.83 -3.62 -1.75
C THR A 121 -27.52 -4.67 -2.65
N ALA A 122 -27.08 -5.93 -2.90
CA ALA A 122 -26.22 -6.90 -2.21
C ALA A 122 -25.23 -7.67 -3.12
N GLY A 123 -23.98 -7.22 -3.21
CA GLY A 123 -22.86 -8.02 -3.72
C GLY A 123 -22.31 -8.94 -2.64
N GLU A 124 -22.15 -10.23 -2.90
CA GLU A 124 -21.50 -11.17 -1.97
C GLU A 124 -19.99 -10.96 -2.01
N ASN A 125 -19.42 -10.84 -3.21
CA ASN A 125 -18.01 -10.57 -3.38
C ASN A 125 -17.81 -9.32 -4.23
N VAL A 126 -16.86 -8.46 -3.84
CA VAL A 126 -16.54 -7.21 -4.53
C VAL A 126 -15.09 -7.26 -4.97
N GLN A 127 -14.87 -7.17 -6.28
CA GLN A 127 -13.52 -7.06 -6.84
C GLN A 127 -13.03 -5.62 -6.74
N ILE A 128 -11.88 -5.46 -6.10
CA ILE A 128 -11.16 -4.21 -6.02
C ILE A 128 -10.10 -4.21 -7.12
N ASN A 129 -10.18 -3.22 -8.02
CA ASN A 129 -9.17 -2.92 -9.02
C ASN A 129 -9.17 -1.41 -9.25
N ILE A 130 -8.30 -0.70 -8.54
CA ILE A 130 -8.25 0.77 -8.51
C ILE A 130 -6.82 1.21 -8.76
N GLN A 131 -6.63 2.23 -9.60
CA GLN A 131 -5.35 2.89 -9.78
C GLN A 131 -5.48 4.39 -9.55
N TYR A 132 -4.54 4.98 -8.83
CA TYR A 132 -4.49 6.41 -8.55
C TYR A 132 -3.09 6.86 -8.16
N ARG A 133 -2.88 8.18 -8.17
CA ARG A 133 -1.62 8.80 -7.73
C ARG A 133 -1.76 9.33 -6.31
N VAL A 134 -0.70 9.16 -5.51
CA VAL A 134 -0.59 9.69 -4.13
C VAL A 134 0.41 10.82 -3.98
#